data_AF-D6TVU5-F1
#
_entry.id   AF-D6TVU5-F1
#
_cell.length_a   1.000
_cell.length_b   1.000
_cell.length_c   1.000
_cell.angle_alpha   90.00
_cell.angle_beta   90.00
_cell.angle_gamma   90.00
#
_symmetry.space_group_name_H-M   'P 1'
#
loop_
_entity.id
_entity.type
_entity.pdbx_description
1 polymer ?
#
loop_
_entity_poly.entity_id
_entity_poly.type
_entity_poly.pdbx_seq_one_letter_code
_entity_poly.pdbx_strand_id
1 'polypeptide(L)'
;MHDTSTPSLYQRWASRLIKLYPASWRERYADEMLQILEDSPPSLKTICDLSFNLFDAYTHQSLIQGRIPTMLQKLRANELALYTSAIFFFIAWLVEQAHANIVGEQTQMKALFPYNLSTILDPTSPILSKFIAANLYTLPILILLGGLPLLLAACWRALKGKNLRALLLCLLALVSPILAVTIPVAFPFLLYIAGFRGSIPVLDSTWGVLIAFAICMGLSVAFIVSTIKRMEPSRRITHYALYVALVLTVAMLSGFVTLLIATLPTIFNVSTAPGDEMAYAARHILLLLVMVATTGTAIYSLFHAFQAKQSEQIAA
;
A
#
# COMPACT_ATOMS: atom_id res chain seq x y z
N MET A 1 -28.33 -52.50 -15.59
CA MET A 1 -26.93 -52.76 -15.95
C MET A 1 -26.18 -51.45 -15.84
N HIS A 2 -25.49 -51.22 -14.71
CA HIS A 2 -24.61 -50.05 -14.56
C HIS A 2 -23.26 -50.43 -15.17
N ASP A 3 -22.91 -49.80 -16.28
CA ASP A 3 -21.61 -49.91 -16.89
C ASP A 3 -20.60 -49.21 -15.96
N THR A 4 -19.82 -50.00 -15.22
CA THR A 4 -18.74 -49.49 -14.37
C THR A 4 -17.54 -49.13 -15.24
N SER A 5 -17.73 -48.17 -16.14
CA SER A 5 -16.63 -47.61 -16.90
C SER A 5 -15.70 -46.88 -15.93
N THR A 6 -14.44 -47.31 -15.89
CA THR A 6 -13.45 -46.73 -14.99
C THR A 6 -13.32 -45.24 -15.28
N PRO A 7 -13.45 -44.35 -14.28
CA PRO A 7 -13.47 -42.91 -14.52
C PRO A 7 -12.17 -42.48 -15.18
N SER A 8 -12.29 -41.69 -16.24
CA SER A 8 -11.16 -41.19 -17.03
C SER A 8 -10.20 -40.39 -16.15
N LEU A 9 -8.92 -40.34 -16.54
CA LEU A 9 -7.90 -39.60 -15.80
C LEU A 9 -8.30 -38.13 -15.61
N TYR A 10 -8.86 -37.50 -16.65
CA TYR A 10 -9.33 -36.11 -16.60
C TYR A 10 -10.48 -35.91 -15.60
N GLN A 11 -11.40 -36.86 -15.51
CA GLN A 11 -12.49 -36.81 -14.53
C GLN A 11 -11.96 -36.85 -13.09
N ARG A 12 -10.98 -37.72 -12.81
CA ARG A 12 -10.33 -37.77 -11.49
C ARG A 12 -9.65 -36.46 -11.12
N TRP A 13 -8.98 -35.81 -12.08
CA TRP A 13 -8.34 -34.52 -11.87
C TRP A 13 -9.36 -33.40 -11.65
N ALA A 14 -10.40 -33.32 -12.47
CA ALA A 14 -11.47 -32.34 -12.33
C ALA A 14 -12.16 -32.46 -10.96
N SER A 15 -12.53 -33.67 -10.53
CA SER A 15 -13.12 -33.89 -9.20
C SER A 15 -12.15 -33.53 -8.06
N ARG A 16 -10.84 -33.76 -8.22
CA ARG A 16 -9.83 -33.31 -7.25
C ARG A 16 -9.73 -31.79 -7.19
N LEU A 17 -9.76 -31.10 -8.33
CA LEU A 17 -9.76 -29.63 -8.38
C LEU A 17 -11.00 -29.05 -7.68
N ILE A 18 -12.20 -29.59 -7.94
CA ILE A 18 -13.43 -29.14 -7.26
C ILE A 18 -13.29 -29.26 -5.74
N LYS A 19 -12.65 -30.31 -5.22
CA LYS A 19 -12.41 -30.47 -3.77
C LYS A 19 -11.47 -29.41 -3.19
N LEU A 20 -10.64 -28.76 -4.01
CA LEU A 20 -9.75 -27.68 -3.59
C LEU A 20 -10.45 -26.31 -3.53
N TYR A 21 -11.67 -26.17 -4.07
CA TYR A 21 -12.41 -24.92 -3.99
C TYR A 21 -12.69 -24.50 -2.53
N PRO A 22 -12.83 -23.19 -2.26
CA PRO A 22 -13.23 -22.68 -0.95
C PRO A 22 -14.54 -23.35 -0.48
N ALA A 23 -14.66 -23.59 0.83
CA ALA A 23 -15.79 -24.34 1.40
C ALA A 23 -17.16 -23.75 1.02
N SER A 24 -17.32 -22.42 1.09
CA SER A 24 -18.55 -21.73 0.69
C SER A 24 -18.91 -21.92 -0.78
N TRP A 25 -17.89 -22.00 -1.65
CA TRP A 25 -18.07 -22.27 -3.09
C TRP A 25 -18.54 -23.70 -3.30
N ARG A 26 -17.89 -24.64 -2.61
CA ARG A 26 -18.22 -26.07 -2.70
C ARG A 26 -19.63 -26.36 -2.21
N GLU A 27 -20.03 -25.79 -1.07
CA GLU A 27 -21.39 -25.96 -0.52
C GLU A 27 -22.49 -25.55 -1.49
N ARG A 28 -22.22 -24.60 -2.39
CA ARG A 28 -23.22 -24.09 -3.32
C ARG A 28 -23.18 -24.71 -4.71
N TYR A 29 -21.99 -24.98 -5.23
CA TYR A 29 -21.80 -25.33 -6.64
C TYR A 29 -21.09 -26.67 -6.85
N ALA A 30 -20.52 -27.31 -5.83
CA ALA A 30 -19.77 -28.55 -6.05
C ALA A 30 -20.66 -29.66 -6.65
N ASP A 31 -21.89 -29.80 -6.16
CA ASP A 31 -22.80 -30.84 -6.61
C ASP A 31 -23.21 -30.61 -8.07
N GLU A 32 -23.56 -29.38 -8.44
CA GLU A 32 -23.86 -28.99 -9.83
C GLU A 32 -22.67 -29.22 -10.76
N MET A 33 -21.45 -28.84 -10.34
CA MET A 33 -20.25 -29.03 -11.16
C MET A 33 -19.89 -30.51 -11.31
N LEU A 34 -20.09 -31.33 -10.27
CA LEU A 34 -19.89 -32.78 -10.36
C LEU A 34 -20.90 -33.42 -11.29
N GLN A 35 -22.16 -32.99 -11.24
CA GLN A 35 -23.21 -33.46 -12.16
C GLN A 35 -22.87 -33.13 -13.62
N ILE A 36 -22.40 -31.90 -13.91
CA ILE A 36 -21.96 -31.52 -15.27
C ILE A 36 -20.79 -32.39 -15.76
N LEU A 37 -19.87 -32.78 -14.86
CA LEU A 37 -18.75 -33.67 -15.20
C LEU A 37 -19.18 -35.13 -15.42
N GLU A 38 -20.32 -35.54 -14.89
CA GLU A 38 -20.93 -36.85 -15.16
C GLU A 38 -21.63 -36.84 -16.52
N ASP A 39 -22.36 -35.77 -16.84
CA ASP A 39 -23.10 -35.63 -18.10
C ASP A 39 -22.19 -35.37 -19.30
N SER A 40 -21.01 -34.78 -19.10
CA SER A 40 -20.08 -34.43 -20.16
C SER A 40 -18.63 -34.77 -19.80
N PRO A 41 -17.96 -35.67 -20.54
CA PRO A 41 -16.59 -36.07 -20.21
C PRO A 41 -15.63 -34.87 -20.29
N PRO A 42 -14.85 -34.59 -19.23
CA PRO A 42 -14.02 -33.39 -19.18
C PRO A 42 -12.86 -33.46 -20.17
N SER A 43 -12.61 -32.33 -20.82
CA SER A 43 -11.45 -32.11 -21.69
C SER A 43 -10.29 -31.49 -20.91
N LEU A 44 -9.09 -31.45 -21.51
CA LEU A 44 -7.94 -30.73 -20.92
C LEU A 44 -8.23 -29.23 -20.74
N LYS A 45 -8.99 -28.63 -21.67
CA LYS A 45 -9.48 -27.24 -21.55
C LYS A 45 -10.31 -27.06 -20.28
N THR A 46 -11.20 -28.00 -19.98
CA THR A 46 -12.03 -27.99 -18.76
C THR A 46 -11.18 -27.97 -17.48
N ILE A 47 -10.06 -28.70 -17.46
CA ILE A 47 -9.14 -28.70 -16.30
C ILE A 47 -8.43 -27.36 -16.15
N CYS A 48 -7.98 -26.75 -17.26
CA CYS A 48 -7.40 -25.42 -17.25
C CYS A 48 -8.41 -24.37 -16.74
N ASP A 49 -9.63 -24.38 -17.29
CA ASP A 49 -10.70 -23.47 -16.88
C ASP A 49 -11.05 -23.65 -15.40
N LEU A 50 -11.16 -24.90 -14.91
CA LEU A 50 -11.37 -25.20 -13.49
C LEU A 50 -10.22 -24.68 -12.61
N SER A 51 -8.98 -24.69 -13.11
CA SER A 51 -7.80 -24.21 -12.37
C SER A 51 -7.78 -22.68 -12.29
N PHE A 52 -8.14 -21.98 -13.36
CA PHE A 52 -8.31 -20.53 -13.35
C PHE A 52 -9.48 -20.10 -12.46
N ASN A 53 -10.62 -20.78 -12.58
CA ASN A 53 -11.79 -20.53 -11.74
C ASN A 53 -11.51 -20.87 -10.27
N LEU A 54 -10.63 -21.83 -9.97
CA LEU A 54 -10.20 -22.12 -8.61
C LEU A 54 -9.44 -20.92 -8.03
N PHE A 55 -8.48 -20.39 -8.79
CA PHE A 55 -7.73 -19.21 -8.40
C PHE A 55 -8.68 -18.00 -8.21
N ASP A 56 -9.61 -17.80 -9.15
CA ASP A 56 -10.61 -16.74 -9.08
C ASP A 56 -11.57 -16.89 -7.89
N ALA A 57 -11.98 -18.11 -7.56
CA ALA A 57 -12.79 -18.40 -6.39
C ALA A 57 -12.06 -18.08 -5.08
N TYR A 58 -10.73 -18.26 -5.04
CA TYR A 58 -9.92 -17.86 -3.88
C TYR A 58 -9.73 -16.35 -3.79
N THR A 59 -9.65 -15.62 -4.91
CA THR A 59 -9.57 -14.15 -4.90
C THR A 59 -10.92 -13.49 -4.61
N HIS A 60 -12.04 -14.14 -4.98
CA HIS A 60 -13.40 -13.59 -4.88
C HIS A 60 -14.34 -14.36 -3.93
N GLN A 61 -13.81 -14.90 -2.83
CA GLN A 61 -14.62 -15.63 -1.82
C GLN A 61 -15.82 -14.82 -1.28
N SER A 62 -15.73 -13.48 -1.32
CA SER A 62 -16.80 -12.58 -0.86
C SER A 62 -18.05 -12.57 -1.73
N LEU A 63 -18.01 -13.05 -2.98
CA LEU A 63 -19.17 -13.07 -3.87
C LEU A 63 -20.26 -14.06 -3.44
N ILE A 64 -19.91 -15.08 -2.64
CA ILE A 64 -20.84 -16.15 -2.26
C ILE A 64 -21.52 -15.92 -0.91
N GLN A 65 -20.89 -15.19 0.02
CA GLN A 65 -21.34 -15.08 1.42
C GLN A 65 -22.56 -14.16 1.67
N GLY A 66 -23.47 -14.01 0.70
CA GLY A 66 -24.72 -13.27 0.88
C GLY A 66 -24.57 -11.77 0.62
N ARG A 67 -25.68 -11.16 0.19
CA ARG A 67 -25.76 -9.90 -0.56
C ARG A 67 -25.33 -8.62 0.19
N ILE A 68 -25.06 -8.68 1.50
CA ILE A 68 -25.16 -7.50 2.39
C ILE A 68 -23.82 -6.97 2.98
N PRO A 69 -22.65 -7.66 3.00
CA PRO A 69 -21.39 -6.99 3.36
C PRO A 69 -20.57 -6.47 2.17
N THR A 70 -21.03 -6.63 0.91
CA THR A 70 -20.22 -6.26 -0.27
C THR A 70 -19.89 -4.77 -0.32
N MET A 71 -20.82 -3.89 0.05
CA MET A 71 -20.58 -2.43 0.06
C MET A 71 -19.59 -2.02 1.15
N LEU A 72 -19.76 -2.52 2.39
CA LEU A 72 -18.84 -2.21 3.49
C LEU A 72 -17.44 -2.78 3.25
N GLN A 73 -17.34 -3.96 2.62
CA GLN A 73 -16.06 -4.52 2.20
C GLN A 73 -15.39 -3.68 1.12
N LYS A 74 -16.15 -3.21 0.11
CA LYS A 74 -15.64 -2.30 -0.92
C LYS A 74 -15.13 -0.99 -0.32
N LEU A 75 -15.91 -0.38 0.58
CA LEU A 75 -15.53 0.87 1.23
C LEU A 75 -14.24 0.71 2.05
N ARG A 76 -14.11 -0.41 2.79
CA ARG A 76 -12.86 -0.74 3.49
C ARG A 76 -11.68 -1.02 2.55
N ALA A 77 -11.91 -1.72 1.44
CA ALA A 77 -10.85 -1.99 0.47
C ALA A 77 -10.30 -0.67 -0.09
N ASN A 78 -11.19 0.28 -0.38
CA ASN A 78 -10.81 1.63 -0.81
C ASN A 78 -10.08 2.40 0.29
N GLU A 79 -10.53 2.33 1.54
CA GLU A 79 -9.80 2.93 2.68
C GLU A 79 -8.40 2.35 2.81
N LEU A 80 -8.24 1.03 2.75
CA LEU A 80 -6.94 0.37 2.81
C LEU A 80 -6.03 0.78 1.65
N ALA A 81 -6.57 0.87 0.43
CA ALA A 81 -5.84 1.33 -0.74
C ALA A 81 -5.36 2.78 -0.55
N LEU A 82 -6.19 3.65 0.05
CA LEU A 82 -5.83 5.03 0.36
C LEU A 82 -4.71 5.13 1.39
N TYR A 83 -4.82 4.45 2.54
CA TYR A 83 -3.75 4.45 3.54
C TYR A 83 -2.44 3.83 3.02
N THR A 84 -2.55 2.77 2.21
CA THR A 84 -1.41 2.16 1.53
C THR A 84 -0.73 3.16 0.59
N SER A 85 -1.53 3.86 -0.23
CA SER A 85 -1.02 4.90 -1.14
C SER A 85 -0.35 6.03 -0.36
N ALA A 86 -0.94 6.47 0.75
CA ALA A 86 -0.36 7.49 1.63
C ALA A 86 0.98 7.07 2.25
N ILE A 87 1.13 5.80 2.64
CA ILE A 87 2.40 5.26 3.12
C ILE A 87 3.46 5.29 2.01
N PHE A 88 3.14 4.83 0.81
CA PHE A 88 4.09 4.88 -0.32
C PHE A 88 4.47 6.31 -0.71
N PHE A 89 3.49 7.22 -0.71
CA PHE A 89 3.73 8.65 -0.91
C PHE A 89 4.69 9.20 0.15
N PHE A 90 4.46 8.89 1.43
CA PHE A 90 5.31 9.34 2.52
C PHE A 90 6.73 8.76 2.44
N ILE A 91 6.88 7.50 2.01
CA ILE A 91 8.20 6.91 1.76
C ILE A 91 8.91 7.66 0.63
N ALA A 92 8.25 7.88 -0.50
CA ALA A 92 8.82 8.64 -1.61
C ALA A 92 9.20 10.07 -1.16
N TRP A 93 8.38 10.69 -0.32
CA TRP A 93 8.64 12.00 0.28
C TRP A 93 9.89 11.99 1.16
N LEU A 94 10.02 10.99 2.03
CA LEU A 94 11.19 10.86 2.90
C LEU A 94 12.48 10.63 2.10
N VAL A 95 12.42 9.79 1.06
CA VAL A 95 13.57 9.56 0.16
C VAL A 95 14.03 10.88 -0.45
N GLU A 96 13.08 11.65 -0.96
CA GLU A 96 13.33 12.95 -1.60
C GLU A 96 13.95 13.96 -0.61
N GLN A 97 13.36 14.09 0.58
CA GLN A 97 13.86 15.01 1.61
C GLN A 97 15.21 14.59 2.21
N ALA A 98 15.42 13.29 2.44
CA ALA A 98 16.69 12.78 2.92
C ALA A 98 17.81 13.13 1.94
N HIS A 99 17.52 13.05 0.64
CA HIS A 99 18.49 13.38 -0.37
C HIS A 99 18.79 14.89 -0.46
N ALA A 100 17.76 15.74 -0.46
CA ALA A 100 17.94 17.19 -0.48
C ALA A 100 18.82 17.70 0.68
N ASN A 101 18.76 17.04 1.85
CA ASN A 101 19.58 17.38 3.01
C ASN A 101 21.04 16.89 2.91
N ILE A 102 21.29 15.75 2.24
CA ILE A 102 22.64 15.15 2.15
C ILE A 102 23.54 15.92 1.17
N VAL A 103 22.98 16.39 0.04
CA VAL A 103 23.79 16.99 -1.03
C VAL A 103 24.31 18.39 -0.65
N GLY A 104 23.82 19.01 0.44
CA GLY A 104 24.34 20.30 0.91
C GLY A 104 24.21 21.45 -0.11
N GLU A 105 23.46 21.22 -1.20
CA GLU A 105 23.42 22.04 -2.42
C GLU A 105 22.54 23.30 -2.31
N GLN A 106 22.16 23.69 -1.09
CA GLN A 106 21.52 24.99 -0.87
C GLN A 106 22.43 26.18 -1.24
N THR A 107 23.74 25.95 -1.43
CA THR A 107 24.70 27.00 -1.79
C THR A 107 24.79 27.31 -3.28
N GLN A 108 24.39 26.41 -4.20
CA GLN A 108 24.58 26.66 -5.64
C GLN A 108 23.38 27.30 -6.36
N MET A 109 22.14 27.11 -5.87
CA MET A 109 20.97 27.77 -6.49
C MET A 109 20.91 29.30 -6.24
N LYS A 110 21.63 29.81 -5.24
CA LYS A 110 21.65 31.23 -4.87
C LYS A 110 22.33 32.14 -5.91
N ALA A 111 23.12 31.56 -6.82
CA ALA A 111 23.92 32.33 -7.79
C ALA A 111 23.21 32.58 -9.13
N LEU A 112 22.13 31.86 -9.46
CA LEU A 112 21.62 31.78 -10.84
C LEU A 112 20.28 32.50 -11.12
N PHE A 113 19.53 32.94 -10.09
CA PHE A 113 18.26 33.64 -10.29
C PHE A 113 18.19 35.01 -9.59
N PRO A 114 18.72 36.08 -10.23
CA PRO A 114 18.61 37.43 -9.69
C PRO A 114 17.17 37.94 -9.81
N TYR A 115 16.50 38.00 -8.65
CA TYR A 115 15.32 38.79 -8.28
C TYR A 115 14.10 38.93 -9.23
N ASN A 116 13.02 38.25 -8.86
CA ASN A 116 11.71 38.83 -8.45
C ASN A 116 10.61 37.75 -8.40
N LEU A 117 10.81 36.61 -9.09
CA LEU A 117 10.02 35.38 -8.94
C LEU A 117 10.73 34.33 -8.05
N SER A 118 12.05 34.48 -7.91
CA SER A 118 12.92 33.58 -7.16
C SER A 118 12.66 33.61 -5.66
N THR A 119 12.19 34.70 -5.05
CA THR A 119 12.00 34.79 -3.59
C THR A 119 10.85 33.94 -3.05
N ILE A 120 9.84 33.67 -3.89
CA ILE A 120 8.68 32.83 -3.54
C ILE A 120 8.96 31.37 -3.88
N LEU A 121 9.66 31.13 -4.99
CA LEU A 121 10.06 29.81 -5.47
C LEU A 121 11.40 29.33 -4.87
N ASP A 122 12.08 30.16 -4.07
CA ASP A 122 13.33 29.79 -3.41
C ASP A 122 12.99 28.64 -2.44
N PRO A 123 13.63 27.46 -2.56
CA PRO A 123 13.51 26.42 -1.56
C PRO A 123 14.02 26.87 -0.17
N THR A 124 14.78 27.98 -0.11
CA THR A 124 15.15 28.63 1.16
C THR A 124 14.10 29.60 1.70
N SER A 125 12.97 29.81 0.99
CA SER A 125 11.90 30.64 1.52
C SER A 125 11.42 30.08 2.85
N PRO A 126 11.28 30.92 3.89
CA PRO A 126 10.87 30.48 5.22
C PRO A 126 9.45 29.91 5.21
N ILE A 127 8.68 30.15 4.15
CA ILE A 127 7.32 29.63 3.97
C ILE A 127 7.38 28.20 3.44
N LEU A 128 8.07 27.95 2.31
CA LEU A 128 8.14 26.61 1.70
C LEU A 128 8.80 25.59 2.63
N SER A 129 9.89 25.99 3.29
CA SER A 129 10.57 25.15 4.30
C SER A 129 9.66 24.79 5.48
N LYS A 130 8.84 25.74 5.97
CA LYS A 130 7.82 25.47 6.99
C LYS A 130 6.72 24.54 6.48
N PHE A 131 6.29 24.67 5.24
CA PHE A 131 5.31 23.75 4.63
C PHE A 131 5.85 22.33 4.47
N ILE A 132 7.11 22.19 4.04
CA ILE A 132 7.80 20.91 3.93
C ILE A 132 7.90 20.26 5.31
N ALA A 133 8.36 21.01 6.32
CA ALA A 133 8.42 20.53 7.69
C ALA A 133 7.02 20.17 8.24
N ALA A 134 6.01 21.00 8.00
CA ALA A 134 4.65 20.72 8.43
C ALA A 134 4.11 19.41 7.81
N ASN A 135 4.33 19.17 6.52
CA ASN A 135 3.92 17.93 5.85
C ASN A 135 4.64 16.70 6.41
N LEU A 136 5.94 16.83 6.72
CA LEU A 136 6.75 15.77 7.33
C LEU A 136 6.16 15.26 8.64
N TYR A 137 5.57 16.14 9.47
CA TYR A 137 4.93 15.75 10.73
C TYR A 137 3.44 15.41 10.55
N THR A 138 2.73 16.11 9.66
CA THR A 138 1.27 15.97 9.52
C THR A 138 0.90 14.62 8.90
N LEU A 139 1.61 14.17 7.86
CA LEU A 139 1.33 12.89 7.19
C LEU A 139 1.40 11.68 8.14
N PRO A 140 2.48 11.45 8.91
CA PRO A 140 2.55 10.30 9.81
C PRO A 140 1.50 10.39 10.93
N ILE A 141 1.20 11.59 11.44
CA ILE A 141 0.14 11.78 12.43
C ILE A 141 -1.22 11.39 11.86
N LEU A 142 -1.54 11.81 10.64
CA LEU A 142 -2.81 11.46 9.98
C LEU A 142 -2.89 9.96 9.66
N ILE A 143 -1.80 9.34 9.21
CA ILE A 143 -1.72 7.89 8.98
C ILE A 143 -1.96 7.14 10.30
N LEU A 144 -1.36 7.59 11.41
CA LEU A 144 -1.58 6.99 12.73
C LEU A 144 -3.00 7.21 13.24
N LEU A 145 -3.55 8.42 13.14
CA LEU A 145 -4.91 8.74 13.59
C LEU A 145 -5.96 7.93 12.83
N GLY A 146 -5.74 7.68 11.53
CA GLY A 146 -6.64 6.89 10.71
C GLY A 146 -6.45 5.38 10.88
N GLY A 147 -5.20 4.90 10.82
CA GLY A 147 -4.85 3.49 10.82
C GLY A 147 -4.86 2.83 12.21
N LEU A 148 -4.49 3.56 13.27
CA LEU A 148 -4.38 2.98 14.61
C LEU A 148 -5.73 2.52 15.17
N PRO A 149 -6.84 3.28 15.09
CA PRO A 149 -8.14 2.81 15.58
C PRO A 149 -8.64 1.57 14.82
N LEU A 150 -8.37 1.50 13.51
CA LEU A 150 -8.69 0.32 12.68
C LEU A 150 -7.91 -0.92 13.17
N LEU A 151 -6.62 -0.76 13.42
CA LEU A 151 -5.76 -1.84 13.89
C LEU A 151 -6.09 -2.27 15.31
N LEU A 152 -6.34 -1.33 16.23
CA LEU A 152 -6.77 -1.62 17.60
C LEU A 152 -8.11 -2.35 17.64
N ALA A 153 -9.07 -1.95 16.80
CA ALA A 153 -10.34 -2.65 16.68
C ALA A 153 -10.17 -4.08 16.12
N ALA A 154 -9.23 -4.28 15.19
CA ALA A 154 -8.87 -5.61 14.71
C ALA A 154 -8.20 -6.44 15.82
N CYS A 155 -7.23 -5.89 16.56
CA CYS A 155 -6.63 -6.55 17.72
C CYS A 155 -7.68 -6.98 18.74
N TRP A 156 -8.58 -6.07 19.11
CA TRP A 156 -9.62 -6.31 20.10
C TRP A 156 -10.58 -7.42 19.67
N ARG A 157 -10.99 -7.42 18.40
CA ARG A 157 -11.84 -8.48 17.84
C ARG A 157 -11.10 -9.83 17.77
N ALA A 158 -9.83 -9.83 17.38
CA ALA A 158 -9.01 -11.04 17.35
C ALA A 158 -8.87 -11.65 18.75
N LEU A 159 -8.66 -10.79 19.75
CA LEU A 159 -8.57 -11.17 21.16
C LEU A 159 -9.89 -11.78 21.66
N LYS A 160 -11.02 -11.12 21.41
CA LYS A 160 -12.35 -11.63 21.79
C LYS A 160 -12.70 -12.94 21.10
N GLY A 161 -12.32 -13.10 19.83
CA GLY A 161 -12.53 -14.31 19.04
C GLY A 161 -11.57 -15.45 19.36
N LYS A 162 -10.62 -15.29 20.29
CA LYS A 162 -9.55 -16.27 20.62
C LYS A 162 -8.75 -16.74 19.39
N ASN A 163 -8.69 -15.93 18.34
CA ASN A 163 -8.03 -16.26 17.08
C ASN A 163 -6.55 -15.85 17.14
N LEU A 164 -5.71 -16.66 17.79
CA LEU A 164 -4.29 -16.37 18.03
C LEU A 164 -3.51 -16.02 16.75
N ARG A 165 -3.82 -16.67 15.62
CA ARG A 165 -3.17 -16.37 14.33
C ARG A 165 -3.45 -14.94 13.86
N ALA A 166 -4.69 -14.48 13.97
CA ALA A 166 -5.06 -13.11 13.61
C ALA A 166 -4.44 -12.10 14.57
N LEU A 167 -4.42 -12.43 15.87
CA LEU A 167 -3.79 -11.58 16.89
C LEU A 167 -2.28 -11.42 16.64
N LEU A 168 -1.58 -12.50 16.30
CA LEU A 168 -0.16 -12.47 15.98
C LEU A 168 0.11 -11.60 14.75
N LEU A 169 -0.71 -11.72 13.69
CA LEU A 169 -0.60 -10.84 12.52
C LEU A 169 -0.84 -9.37 12.87
N CYS A 170 -1.80 -9.07 13.74
CA CYS A 170 -2.04 -7.70 14.21
C CYS A 170 -0.85 -7.15 15.01
N LEU A 171 -0.29 -7.96 15.92
CA LEU A 171 0.86 -7.58 16.72
C LEU A 171 2.10 -7.37 15.84
N LEU A 172 2.32 -8.25 14.86
CA LEU A 172 3.39 -8.13 13.90
C LEU A 172 3.23 -6.86 13.06
N ALA A 173 2.01 -6.53 12.64
CA ALA A 173 1.71 -5.28 11.95
C ALA A 173 1.97 -4.03 12.81
N LEU A 174 1.83 -4.11 14.13
CA LEU A 174 2.14 -3.01 15.06
C LEU A 174 3.66 -2.87 15.30
N VAL A 175 4.37 -3.98 15.43
CA VAL A 175 5.81 -4.03 15.70
C VAL A 175 6.64 -3.67 14.45
N SER A 176 6.15 -4.05 13.26
CA SER A 176 6.87 -3.88 12.00
C SER A 176 7.26 -2.41 11.68
N PRO A 177 6.39 -1.39 11.80
CA PRO A 177 6.79 0.00 11.58
C PRO A 177 7.79 0.51 12.64
N ILE A 178 7.71 0.00 13.87
CA ILE A 178 8.69 0.33 14.92
C ILE A 178 10.06 -0.23 14.50
N LEU A 179 10.12 -1.48 14.06
CA LEU A 179 11.34 -2.09 13.53
C LEU A 179 11.85 -1.36 12.28
N ALA A 180 10.94 -0.95 11.39
CA ALA A 180 11.28 -0.20 10.20
C ALA A 180 11.96 1.13 10.53
N VAL A 181 11.61 1.80 11.64
CA VAL A 181 12.28 3.04 12.07
C VAL A 181 13.53 2.73 12.90
N THR A 182 13.48 1.77 13.82
CA THR A 182 14.59 1.50 14.73
C THR A 182 15.78 0.88 14.04
N ILE A 183 15.59 0.00 13.04
CA ILE A 183 16.71 -0.65 12.34
C ILE A 183 17.56 0.40 11.60
N PRO A 184 17.01 1.26 10.72
CA PRO A 184 17.72 2.38 10.09
C PRO A 184 18.46 3.32 11.03
N VAL A 185 17.90 3.58 12.22
CA VAL A 185 18.47 4.55 13.17
C VAL A 185 19.53 3.89 14.06
N ALA A 186 19.24 2.69 14.56
CA ALA A 186 20.11 1.97 15.47
C ALA A 186 21.28 1.30 14.75
N PHE A 187 21.11 0.87 13.50
CA PHE A 187 22.15 0.15 12.77
C PHE A 187 23.42 0.99 12.52
N PRO A 188 23.34 2.24 12.01
CA PRO A 188 24.52 3.10 11.90
C PRO A 188 25.16 3.39 13.25
N PHE A 189 24.35 3.57 14.30
CA PHE A 189 24.82 3.80 15.66
C PHE A 189 25.56 2.59 16.25
N LEU A 190 25.06 1.38 16.02
CA LEU A 190 25.72 0.13 16.44
C LEU A 190 27.03 -0.09 15.70
N LEU A 191 27.07 0.15 14.39
CA LEU A 191 28.31 0.08 13.61
C LEU A 191 29.35 1.09 14.11
N TYR A 192 28.90 2.29 14.49
CA TYR A 192 29.75 3.31 15.09
C TYR A 192 30.37 2.85 16.43
N ILE A 193 29.57 2.26 17.33
CA ILE A 193 30.07 1.73 18.62
C ILE A 193 31.03 0.55 18.42
N ALA A 194 30.77 -0.31 17.44
CA ALA A 194 31.56 -1.51 17.17
C ALA A 194 32.97 -1.22 16.59
N GLY A 195 33.37 0.04 16.47
CA GLY A 195 34.72 0.41 16.05
C GLY A 195 34.99 0.24 14.56
N PHE A 196 33.96 0.02 13.74
CA PHE A 196 34.04 0.05 12.28
C PHE A 196 34.17 1.51 11.78
N ARG A 197 35.25 2.19 12.17
CA ARG A 197 35.60 3.56 11.75
C ARG A 197 36.21 3.63 10.34
N GLY A 198 36.47 2.49 9.71
CA GLY A 198 36.94 2.43 8.33
C GLY A 198 35.81 2.75 7.35
N SER A 199 36.14 3.42 6.25
CA SER A 199 35.29 3.63 5.08
C SER A 199 34.83 2.29 4.51
N ILE A 200 33.84 1.67 5.16
CA ILE A 200 33.06 0.61 4.54
C ILE A 200 32.55 1.28 3.26
N PRO A 201 32.84 0.76 2.07
CA PRO A 201 32.20 1.16 0.84
C PRO A 201 30.78 0.62 0.90
N VAL A 202 30.02 1.07 1.89
CA VAL A 202 28.60 1.27 1.72
C VAL A 202 28.57 2.42 0.71
N LEU A 203 28.80 2.13 -0.58
CA LEU A 203 28.06 2.84 -1.62
C LEU A 203 26.68 3.12 -1.03
N ASP A 204 26.07 4.26 -1.30
CA ASP A 204 24.62 4.20 -1.32
C ASP A 204 23.96 3.80 0.03
N SER A 205 24.58 4.04 1.20
CA SER A 205 24.09 3.66 2.54
C SER A 205 22.66 4.11 2.81
N THR A 206 22.29 5.28 2.29
CA THR A 206 20.93 5.79 2.34
C THR A 206 19.98 4.89 1.56
N TRP A 207 20.37 4.37 0.40
CA TRP A 207 19.55 3.47 -0.41
C TRP A 207 19.34 2.12 0.23
N GLY A 208 20.37 1.52 0.81
CA GLY A 208 20.22 0.27 1.57
C GLY A 208 19.20 0.44 2.70
N VAL A 209 19.30 1.56 3.42
CA VAL A 209 18.37 1.94 4.50
C VAL A 209 16.96 2.22 3.96
N LEU A 210 16.83 2.94 2.85
CA LEU A 210 15.54 3.29 2.24
C LEU A 210 14.85 2.08 1.61
N ILE A 211 15.60 1.17 0.98
CA ILE A 211 15.09 -0.09 0.43
C ILE A 211 14.64 -0.99 1.58
N ALA A 212 15.46 -1.14 2.62
CA ALA A 212 15.07 -1.90 3.81
C ALA A 212 13.81 -1.29 4.46
N PHE A 213 13.75 0.03 4.58
CA PHE A 213 12.58 0.75 5.08
C PHE A 213 11.34 0.50 4.21
N ALA A 214 11.47 0.61 2.89
CA ALA A 214 10.38 0.37 1.95
C ALA A 214 9.88 -1.08 1.99
N ILE A 215 10.78 -2.06 2.08
CA ILE A 215 10.44 -3.48 2.24
C ILE A 215 9.71 -3.71 3.57
N CYS A 216 10.25 -3.21 4.68
CA CYS A 216 9.63 -3.34 6.00
C CYS A 216 8.24 -2.69 6.04
N MET A 217 8.08 -1.50 5.44
CA MET A 217 6.77 -0.83 5.34
C MET A 217 5.81 -1.59 4.42
N GLY A 218 6.29 -2.10 3.28
CA GLY A 218 5.49 -2.93 2.37
C GLY A 218 4.98 -4.21 3.04
N LEU A 219 5.84 -4.89 3.80
CA LEU A 219 5.46 -6.05 4.61
C LEU A 219 4.45 -5.67 5.70
N SER A 220 4.66 -4.53 6.38
CA SER A 220 3.72 -3.99 7.37
C SER A 220 2.33 -3.81 6.75
N VAL A 221 2.25 -3.15 5.60
CA VAL A 221 1.01 -2.93 4.86
C VAL A 221 0.37 -4.27 4.46
N ALA A 222 1.15 -5.22 3.96
CA ALA A 222 0.65 -6.54 3.58
C ALA A 222 0.03 -7.29 4.78
N PHE A 223 0.64 -7.22 5.95
CA PHE A 223 0.09 -7.80 7.19
C PHE A 223 -1.18 -7.07 7.64
N ILE A 224 -1.20 -5.74 7.58
CA ILE A 224 -2.37 -4.92 7.92
C ILE A 224 -3.55 -5.27 7.00
N VAL A 225 -3.34 -5.27 5.69
CA VAL A 225 -4.37 -5.59 4.68
C VAL A 225 -4.88 -7.02 4.88
N SER A 226 -3.98 -7.99 5.07
CA SER A 226 -4.34 -9.39 5.28
C SER A 226 -5.16 -9.59 6.56
N THR A 227 -4.84 -8.84 7.61
CA THR A 227 -5.55 -8.87 8.88
C THR A 227 -6.94 -8.25 8.75
N ILE A 228 -7.01 -7.04 8.16
CA ILE A 228 -8.26 -6.28 8.06
C ILE A 228 -9.27 -6.96 7.13
N LYS A 229 -8.80 -7.66 6.08
CA LYS A 229 -9.66 -8.48 5.20
C LYS A 229 -10.40 -9.60 5.92
N ARG A 230 -9.89 -10.10 7.04
CA ARG A 230 -10.47 -11.22 7.80
C ARG A 230 -11.47 -10.80 8.87
N MET A 231 -11.58 -9.51 9.15
CA MET A 231 -12.44 -8.99 10.20
C MET A 231 -13.74 -8.47 9.63
N GLU A 232 -14.82 -8.49 10.39
CA GLU A 232 -16.02 -7.75 10.00
C GLU A 232 -15.78 -6.23 10.09
N PRO A 233 -16.46 -5.39 9.30
CA PRO A 233 -16.42 -3.93 9.45
C PRO A 233 -17.17 -3.44 10.68
N SER A 234 -16.77 -2.29 11.21
CA SER A 234 -17.50 -1.57 12.26
C SER A 234 -17.92 -0.23 11.69
N ARG A 235 -19.23 0.00 11.54
CA ARG A 235 -19.77 1.18 10.86
C ARG A 235 -19.21 2.50 11.40
N ARG A 236 -19.13 2.66 12.73
CA ARG A 236 -18.65 3.90 13.36
C ARG A 236 -17.17 4.19 13.07
N ILE A 237 -16.33 3.17 13.10
CA ILE A 237 -14.88 3.31 12.90
C ILE A 237 -14.58 3.66 11.45
N THR A 238 -15.28 3.01 10.52
CA THR A 238 -15.19 3.28 9.08
C THR A 238 -15.56 4.73 8.74
N HIS A 239 -16.62 5.28 9.35
CA HIS A 239 -16.98 6.69 9.14
C HIS A 239 -15.87 7.65 9.60
N TYR A 240 -15.29 7.42 10.77
CA TYR A 240 -14.18 8.21 11.28
C TYR A 240 -12.94 8.10 10.38
N ALA A 241 -12.60 6.88 9.95
CA ALA A 241 -11.47 6.63 9.07
C ALA A 241 -11.63 7.35 7.71
N LEU A 242 -12.84 7.45 7.17
CA LEU A 242 -13.14 8.17 5.94
C LEU A 242 -12.89 9.69 6.07
N TYR A 243 -13.26 10.31 7.19
CA TYR A 243 -12.97 11.74 7.41
C TYR A 243 -11.47 12.00 7.51
N VAL A 244 -10.74 11.15 8.25
CA VAL A 244 -9.28 11.25 8.33
C VAL A 244 -8.64 11.02 6.95
N ALA A 245 -9.16 10.08 6.16
CA ALA A 245 -8.68 9.80 4.80
C ALA A 245 -8.84 10.98 3.85
N LEU A 246 -9.92 11.76 3.96
CA LEU A 246 -10.10 13.00 3.20
C LEU A 246 -9.03 14.02 3.56
N VAL A 247 -8.81 14.28 4.86
CA VAL A 247 -7.76 15.21 5.32
C VAL A 247 -6.37 14.73 4.87
N LEU A 248 -6.12 13.42 4.94
CA LEU A 248 -4.89 12.80 4.49
C LEU A 248 -4.65 12.99 2.99
N THR A 249 -5.67 12.86 2.15
CA THR A 249 -5.55 13.08 0.70
C THR A 249 -5.27 14.55 0.38
N VAL A 250 -5.91 15.48 1.10
CA VAL A 250 -5.60 16.92 0.97
C VAL A 250 -4.16 17.20 1.40
N ALA A 251 -3.69 16.60 2.49
CA ALA A 251 -2.30 16.73 2.93
C ALA A 251 -1.33 16.19 1.87
N MET A 252 -1.58 15.00 1.30
CA MET A 252 -0.77 14.43 0.20
C MET A 252 -0.72 15.36 -1.01
N LEU A 253 -1.86 15.90 -1.44
CA LEU A 253 -1.91 16.83 -2.57
C LEU A 253 -1.12 18.11 -2.26
N SER A 254 -1.25 18.66 -1.05
CA SER A 254 -0.51 19.85 -0.62
C SER A 254 0.99 19.59 -0.59
N GLY A 255 1.41 18.43 -0.07
CA GLY A 255 2.79 17.97 -0.10
C GLY A 255 3.27 17.89 -1.54
N PHE A 256 2.56 17.15 -2.39
CA PHE A 256 2.93 16.96 -3.79
C PHE A 256 3.16 18.28 -4.53
N VAL A 257 2.24 19.23 -4.41
CA VAL A 257 2.37 20.56 -5.01
C VAL A 257 3.59 21.30 -4.46
N THR A 258 3.81 21.23 -3.14
CA THR A 258 4.97 21.85 -2.48
C THR A 258 6.29 21.29 -3.01
N LEU A 259 6.40 19.96 -3.14
CA LEU A 259 7.60 19.32 -3.68
C LEU A 259 7.77 19.60 -5.17
N LEU A 260 6.70 19.55 -5.96
CA LEU A 260 6.74 19.85 -7.39
C LEU A 260 7.30 21.26 -7.63
N ILE A 261 6.85 22.24 -6.84
CA ILE A 261 7.36 23.61 -6.89
C ILE A 261 8.84 23.65 -6.51
N ALA A 262 9.26 22.91 -5.47
CA ALA A 262 10.64 22.87 -5.00
C ALA A 262 11.60 22.18 -5.98
N THR A 263 11.15 21.15 -6.70
CA THR A 263 11.99 20.31 -7.58
C THR A 263 11.91 20.71 -9.04
N LEU A 264 10.95 21.53 -9.46
CA LEU A 264 10.84 22.01 -10.84
C LEU A 264 12.16 22.62 -11.35
N PRO A 265 12.81 23.56 -10.62
CA PRO A 265 14.02 24.21 -11.10
C PRO A 265 15.18 23.25 -11.30
N THR A 266 15.32 22.25 -10.42
CA THR A 266 16.42 21.26 -10.52
C THR A 266 16.26 20.37 -11.73
N ILE A 267 15.03 19.93 -12.05
CA ILE A 267 14.75 19.11 -13.23
C ILE A 267 15.10 19.85 -14.53
N PHE A 268 14.76 21.14 -14.63
CA PHE A 268 15.09 21.93 -15.82
C PHE A 268 16.60 22.13 -15.98
N ASN A 269 17.32 22.36 -14.88
CA ASN A 269 18.76 22.62 -14.93
C ASN A 269 19.57 21.36 -15.30
N VAL A 270 19.20 20.20 -14.74
CA VAL A 270 19.90 18.92 -14.99
C VAL A 270 19.81 18.49 -16.46
N SER A 271 18.81 18.94 -17.21
CA SER A 271 18.70 18.65 -18.65
C SER A 271 19.89 19.16 -19.48
N THR A 272 20.73 20.02 -18.90
CA THR A 272 21.89 20.64 -19.57
C THR A 272 23.25 20.13 -19.10
N ALA A 273 23.29 19.24 -18.11
CA ALA A 273 24.52 18.85 -17.43
C ALA A 273 25.04 17.44 -17.82
N PRO A 274 26.37 17.21 -17.79
CA PRO A 274 26.98 15.96 -18.25
C PRO A 274 26.89 14.79 -17.24
N GLY A 275 26.66 13.58 -17.77
CA GLY A 275 26.97 12.29 -17.15
C GLY A 275 26.19 11.91 -15.89
N ASP A 276 26.74 12.21 -14.72
CA ASP A 276 26.24 11.73 -13.42
C ASP A 276 24.94 12.40 -12.99
N GLU A 277 24.66 13.60 -13.51
CA GLU A 277 23.41 14.31 -13.22
C GLU A 277 22.19 13.66 -13.89
N MET A 278 22.36 12.90 -14.98
CA MET A 278 21.23 12.21 -15.62
C MET A 278 20.61 11.13 -14.74
N ALA A 279 21.42 10.35 -14.02
CA ALA A 279 20.93 9.35 -13.08
C ALA A 279 20.15 10.00 -11.93
N TYR A 280 20.60 11.17 -11.49
CA TYR A 280 19.94 11.99 -10.48
C TYR A 280 18.57 12.50 -10.95
N ALA A 281 18.48 13.10 -12.14
CA ALA A 281 17.19 13.53 -12.69
C ALA A 281 16.23 12.36 -12.93
N ALA A 282 16.73 11.24 -13.47
CA ALA A 282 15.90 10.05 -13.70
C ALA A 282 15.25 9.55 -12.40
N ARG A 283 16.00 9.56 -11.29
CA ARG A 283 15.45 9.22 -9.97
C ARG A 283 14.39 10.22 -9.51
N HIS A 284 14.66 11.52 -9.59
CA HIS A 284 13.70 12.55 -9.19
C HIS A 284 12.38 12.43 -9.93
N ILE A 285 12.47 12.22 -11.25
CA ILE A 285 11.31 11.95 -12.10
C ILE A 285 10.59 10.69 -11.64
N LEU A 286 11.31 9.60 -11.34
CA LEU A 286 10.71 8.37 -10.85
C LEU A 286 9.96 8.56 -9.53
N LEU A 287 10.55 9.27 -8.55
CA LEU A 287 9.91 9.56 -7.26
C LEU A 287 8.67 10.43 -7.43
N LEU A 288 8.72 11.45 -8.29
CA LEU A 288 7.56 12.27 -8.64
C LEU A 288 6.46 11.43 -9.30
N LEU A 289 6.81 10.52 -10.21
CA LEU A 289 5.84 9.59 -10.82
C LEU A 289 5.18 8.70 -9.76
N VAL A 290 5.94 8.19 -8.79
CA VAL A 290 5.39 7.43 -7.65
C VAL A 290 4.44 8.29 -6.82
N MET A 291 4.79 9.55 -6.54
CA MET A 291 3.92 10.49 -5.81
C MET A 291 2.63 10.82 -6.57
N VAL A 292 2.72 11.06 -7.89
CA VAL A 292 1.56 11.29 -8.75
C VAL A 292 0.65 10.07 -8.76
N ALA A 293 1.22 8.87 -8.97
CA ALA A 293 0.47 7.63 -9.00
C ALA A 293 -0.24 7.37 -7.67
N THR A 294 0.47 7.50 -6.54
CA THR A 294 -0.09 7.29 -5.20
C THR A 294 -1.13 8.35 -4.80
N THR A 295 -0.96 9.59 -5.22
CA THR A 295 -1.96 10.65 -5.01
C THR A 295 -3.20 10.38 -5.87
N GLY A 296 -3.01 9.99 -7.13
CA GLY A 296 -4.10 9.59 -8.03
C GLY A 296 -4.89 8.39 -7.50
N THR A 297 -4.23 7.35 -7.01
CA THR A 297 -4.90 6.19 -6.40
C THR A 297 -5.63 6.56 -5.12
N ALA A 298 -5.08 7.48 -4.30
CA ALA A 298 -5.77 7.98 -3.11
C ALA A 298 -7.05 8.75 -3.47
N ILE A 299 -6.99 9.67 -4.44
CA ILE A 299 -8.16 10.43 -4.92
C ILE A 299 -9.22 9.50 -5.50
N TYR A 300 -8.82 8.56 -6.36
CA TYR A 300 -9.71 7.57 -6.96
C TYR A 300 -10.39 6.70 -5.89
N SER A 301 -9.61 6.21 -4.92
CA SER A 301 -10.13 5.40 -3.81
C SER A 301 -11.11 6.20 -2.94
N LEU A 302 -10.81 7.48 -2.68
CA LEU A 302 -11.68 8.38 -1.92
C LEU A 302 -13.01 8.62 -2.65
N PHE A 303 -12.97 8.86 -3.96
CA PHE A 303 -14.16 9.06 -4.78
C PHE A 303 -15.08 7.84 -4.74
N HIS A 304 -14.52 6.64 -4.94
CA HIS A 304 -15.30 5.40 -4.85
C HIS A 304 -15.83 5.12 -3.44
N ALA A 305 -15.10 5.50 -2.39
CA ALA A 305 -15.59 5.39 -1.02
C ALA A 305 -16.81 6.30 -0.77
N PHE A 306 -16.82 7.52 -1.31
CA PHE A 306 -17.97 8.42 -1.24
C PHE A 306 -19.18 7.93 -2.05
N GLN A 307 -18.96 7.40 -3.26
CA GLN A 307 -20.03 6.78 -4.05
C GLN A 307 -20.67 5.60 -3.32
N ALA A 308 -19.86 4.73 -2.72
CA ALA A 308 -20.36 3.61 -1.92
C ALA A 308 -21.20 4.10 -0.74
N LYS A 309 -20.76 5.15 -0.05
CA LYS A 309 -21.51 5.76 1.06
C LYS A 309 -22.86 6.34 0.61
N GLN A 310 -22.92 7.01 -0.55
CA GLN A 310 -24.18 7.54 -1.09
C GLN A 310 -25.16 6.41 -1.45
N SER A 311 -24.67 5.31 -2.02
CA SER A 311 -25.52 4.15 -2.33
C SER A 311 -26.10 3.48 -1.07
N GLU A 312 -25.36 3.47 0.05
CA GLU A 312 -25.85 2.97 1.35
C GLU A 312 -27.00 3.85 1.88
N GLN A 313 -26.93 5.17 1.66
CA GLN A 313 -27.98 6.10 2.12
C GLN A 313 -29.27 6.02 1.30
N ILE A 314 -29.19 5.68 0.01
CA ILE A 314 -30.37 5.51 -0.85
C ILE A 314 -31.09 4.19 -0.57
N ALA A 315 -30.35 3.16 -0.13
CA ALA A 315 -30.89 1.84 0.16
C ALA A 315 -31.49 1.70 1.57
N ALA A 316 -31.26 2.66 2.46
CA ALA A 316 -31.71 2.67 3.85
C ALA A 316 -32.99 3.50 4.02
#